data_AF-A0A3M1C8K1-F1
#
_entry.id   AF-A0A3M1C8K1-F1
#
_cell.length_a   1.000
_cell.length_b   1.000
_cell.length_c   1.000
_cell.angle_alpha   90.00
_cell.angle_beta   90.00
_cell.angle_gamma   90.00
#
_symmetry.space_group_name_H-M   'P 1'
#
loop_
_entity.id
_entity.type
_entity.pdbx_description
1 polymer ?
#
loop_
_entity_poly.entity_id
_entity_poly.type
_entity_poly.pdbx_seq_one_letter_code
_entity_poly.pdbx_strand_id
1 'polypeptide(L)'
;MQTKGENVQVTSHMQKKEGQFLDFRVCKAAMEDPKEFERLARWGRKEIQIAEQEMPGLMALREEFGPKKPLKGARITGCLHMTIQTAVLMETLVELGAQLRWSSCNIYSTQDHAAVAMAAAGIPVFAWKGETEEEFKWCIEQTIIGWGPEGFNLILDDGGDLTNMMHEERFADLMSKVIGLSEETTTGVHNLERLHKEGRLKVPAINVNDSVTKSKFDNLYGCRESLADGIKRATDVMIAGKTVVVAGYGDVGKGCAQSMRSYGARVLVTEIDPICALQAAMEGFEVVTMEEAAPVADIFVTATGCCDIITEKHFQKMKSGAIVCNIGHFDIEIDMNWLNQNTEITEVKPQVDIHRFSDGREIIVLAKGRLVNLGCATGHPSFVMSNSFTNQVMAQMELFNNREKYKEVGVYTLPKKLDEKVASLHLGKIGARLTKLTPKQAEYLGVDVNGPFKPDYYRY
;
A
#
# COMPACT_ATOMS: atom_id res chain seq x y z
N MET A 1 42.03 7.46 12.48
CA MET A 1 41.90 6.70 11.21
C MET A 1 40.92 7.45 10.33
N GLN A 2 41.37 7.87 9.15
CA GLN A 2 40.66 8.80 8.26
C GLN A 2 39.32 8.23 7.76
N THR A 3 38.26 9.01 7.90
CA THR A 3 36.96 8.82 7.25
C THR A 3 37.10 9.10 5.76
N LYS A 4 37.00 8.07 4.93
CA LYS A 4 36.80 8.23 3.48
C LYS A 4 35.35 8.67 3.25
N GLY A 5 35.16 9.92 2.86
CA GLY A 5 33.92 10.37 2.27
C GLY A 5 33.81 9.80 0.86
N GLU A 6 32.85 8.91 0.64
CA GLU A 6 32.44 8.51 -0.70
C GLU A 6 31.57 9.63 -1.29
N ASN A 7 32.20 10.46 -2.12
CA ASN A 7 31.50 11.28 -3.10
C ASN A 7 30.78 10.33 -4.06
N VAL A 8 29.49 10.12 -3.86
CA VAL A 8 28.62 9.50 -4.87
C VAL A 8 28.67 10.40 -6.10
N GLN A 9 29.29 9.90 -7.18
CA GLN A 9 29.25 10.52 -8.51
C GLN A 9 27.82 10.45 -9.07
N VAL A 10 26.93 11.35 -8.63
CA VAL A 10 25.59 11.51 -9.22
C VAL A 10 25.65 12.19 -10.59
N THR A 11 26.79 12.79 -10.96
CA THR A 11 26.93 13.64 -12.15
C THR A 11 27.31 12.92 -13.45
N SER A 12 27.55 11.60 -13.46
CA SER A 12 28.03 10.91 -14.66
C SER A 12 26.93 10.32 -15.56
N HIS A 13 25.68 10.22 -15.10
CA HIS A 13 24.60 9.56 -15.87
C HIS A 13 23.71 10.52 -16.68
N MET A 14 23.94 11.84 -16.59
CA MET A 14 23.25 12.84 -17.41
C MET A 14 24.11 13.41 -18.55
N GLN A 15 25.19 12.73 -18.95
CA GLN A 15 25.82 13.03 -20.24
C GLN A 15 25.04 12.33 -21.35
N LYS A 16 24.21 13.12 -22.04
CA LYS A 16 23.52 12.75 -23.29
C LYS A 16 24.51 12.08 -24.24
N LYS A 17 24.39 10.77 -24.42
CA LYS A 17 24.65 10.16 -25.73
C LYS A 17 23.41 10.45 -26.57
N GLU A 18 23.57 11.22 -27.64
CA GLU A 18 22.53 11.45 -28.63
C GLU A 18 21.89 10.11 -29.04
N GLY A 19 20.58 9.97 -28.81
CA GLY A 19 19.79 8.83 -29.30
C GLY A 19 19.42 7.72 -28.29
N GLN A 20 19.79 7.80 -27.01
CA GLN A 20 19.24 6.90 -25.98
C GLN A 20 18.02 7.52 -25.29
N PHE A 21 16.85 6.89 -25.45
CA PHE A 21 15.65 7.21 -24.68
C PHE A 21 15.92 6.95 -23.18
N LEU A 22 15.50 7.87 -22.31
CA LEU A 22 15.52 7.65 -20.86
C LEU A 22 14.50 6.55 -20.53
N ASP A 23 14.95 5.47 -19.92
CA ASP A 23 14.10 4.33 -19.54
C ASP A 23 13.47 4.54 -18.15
N PHE A 24 12.92 5.74 -17.93
CA PHE A 24 12.13 6.12 -16.75
C PHE A 24 11.36 7.41 -17.08
N ARG A 25 10.26 7.66 -16.35
CA ARG A 25 9.58 8.95 -16.34
C ARG A 25 9.07 9.27 -14.94
N VAL A 26 9.62 10.35 -14.37
CA VAL A 26 9.29 10.85 -13.04
C VAL A 26 8.69 12.26 -13.16
N CYS A 27 8.48 12.95 -12.03
CA CYS A 27 7.80 14.23 -12.02
C CYS A 27 8.41 15.24 -13.01
N LYS A 28 7.54 16.04 -13.64
CA LYS A 28 7.91 16.97 -14.71
C LYS A 28 9.07 17.90 -14.32
N ALA A 29 9.07 18.43 -13.09
CA ALA A 29 10.11 19.32 -12.61
C ALA A 29 11.51 18.67 -12.66
N ALA A 30 11.62 17.39 -12.29
CA ALA A 30 12.87 16.64 -12.37
C ALA A 30 13.28 16.30 -13.82
N MET A 31 12.30 16.06 -14.69
CA MET A 31 12.56 15.76 -16.11
C MET A 31 13.04 16.99 -16.89
N GLU A 32 12.63 18.19 -16.49
CA GLU A 32 12.94 19.45 -17.16
C GLU A 32 14.17 20.17 -16.59
N ASP A 33 14.47 19.99 -15.30
CA ASP A 33 15.62 20.60 -14.63
C ASP A 33 16.57 19.56 -13.99
N PRO A 34 17.77 19.35 -14.56
CA PRO A 34 18.81 18.48 -14.00
C PRO A 34 19.19 18.80 -12.54
N LYS A 35 19.13 20.07 -12.12
CA LYS A 35 19.42 20.46 -10.72
C LYS A 35 18.32 20.01 -9.78
N GLU A 36 17.07 20.08 -10.23
CA GLU A 36 15.93 19.61 -9.47
C GLU A 36 15.94 18.08 -9.36
N PHE A 37 16.26 17.37 -10.44
CA PHE A 37 16.49 15.93 -10.41
C PHE A 37 17.53 15.56 -9.35
N GLU A 38 18.69 16.22 -9.35
CA GLU A 38 19.75 15.95 -8.39
C GLU A 38 19.34 16.30 -6.94
N ARG A 39 18.57 17.37 -6.76
CA ARG A 39 18.02 17.77 -5.45
C ARG A 39 17.07 16.72 -4.90
N LEU A 40 16.09 16.28 -5.69
CA LEU A 40 15.11 15.27 -5.32
C LEU A 40 15.77 13.91 -5.10
N ALA A 41 16.72 13.50 -5.95
CA ALA A 41 17.48 12.26 -5.76
C ALA A 41 18.24 12.24 -4.43
N ARG A 42 18.93 13.34 -4.07
CA ARG A 42 19.63 13.45 -2.78
C ARG A 42 18.67 13.46 -1.60
N TRP A 43 17.52 14.11 -1.74
CA TRP A 43 16.51 14.12 -0.68
C TRP A 43 15.93 12.71 -0.47
N GLY A 44 15.47 12.04 -1.53
CA GLY A 44 14.96 10.67 -1.46
C GLY A 44 15.99 9.71 -0.89
N ARG A 45 17.26 9.80 -1.31
CA ARG A 45 18.35 8.97 -0.76
C ARG A 45 18.50 9.13 0.77
N LYS A 46 18.41 10.37 1.28
CA LYS A 46 18.50 10.63 2.73
C LYS A 46 17.31 10.03 3.48
N GLU A 47 16.10 10.15 2.95
CA GLU A 47 14.91 9.56 3.58
C GLU A 47 14.91 8.03 3.51
N ILE A 48 15.41 7.44 2.42
CA ILE A 48 15.62 5.98 2.32
C ILE A 48 16.56 5.50 3.42
N GLN A 49 17.69 6.17 3.64
CA GLN A 49 18.64 5.82 4.71
C GLN A 49 18.02 5.90 6.12
N ILE A 50 17.11 6.86 6.35
CA ILE A 50 16.35 6.95 7.60
C ILE A 50 15.35 5.79 7.69
N ALA A 51 14.62 5.52 6.61
CA ALA A 51 13.63 4.46 6.56
C ALA A 51 14.24 3.07 6.77
N GLU A 52 15.44 2.79 6.24
CA GLU A 52 16.17 1.54 6.47
C GLU A 52 16.36 1.24 7.98
N GLN A 53 16.55 2.27 8.81
CA GLN A 53 16.65 2.09 10.26
C GLN A 53 15.33 1.65 10.89
N GLU A 54 14.21 1.99 10.28
CA GLU A 54 12.86 1.63 10.73
C GLU A 54 12.33 0.37 10.03
N MET A 55 13.08 -0.26 9.13
CA MET A 55 12.63 -1.44 8.37
C MET A 55 13.46 -2.70 8.67
N PRO A 56 13.45 -3.19 9.93
CA PRO A 56 14.35 -4.26 10.37
C PRO A 56 14.12 -5.58 9.64
N GLY A 57 12.89 -5.86 9.20
CA GLY A 57 12.58 -7.08 8.44
C GLY A 57 13.31 -7.14 7.10
N LEU A 58 13.23 -6.06 6.32
CA LEU A 58 13.93 -5.95 5.04
C LEU A 58 15.45 -5.96 5.22
N MET A 59 15.96 -5.24 6.23
CA MET A 59 17.41 -5.23 6.51
C MET A 59 17.93 -6.62 6.88
N ALA A 60 17.19 -7.37 7.69
CA ALA A 60 17.55 -8.74 8.03
C ALA A 60 17.53 -9.68 6.81
N LEU A 61 16.58 -9.50 5.88
CA LEU A 61 16.58 -10.27 4.63
C LEU A 61 17.80 -9.95 3.75
N ARG A 62 18.20 -8.68 3.65
CA ARG A 62 19.44 -8.28 2.95
C ARG A 62 20.66 -8.94 3.57
N GLU A 63 20.78 -8.95 4.90
CA GLU A 63 21.88 -9.60 5.61
C GLU A 63 21.90 -11.12 5.40
N GLU A 64 20.76 -11.78 5.55
CA GLU A 64 20.66 -13.25 5.47
C GLU A 64 20.83 -13.80 4.04
N PHE A 65 20.30 -13.09 3.05
CA PHE A 65 20.17 -13.58 1.68
C PHE A 65 20.94 -12.79 0.62
N GLY A 66 21.39 -11.56 0.91
CA GLY A 66 22.20 -10.75 -0.01
C GLY A 66 23.42 -11.50 -0.56
N PRO A 67 24.22 -12.20 0.26
CA PRO A 67 25.35 -12.99 -0.24
C PRO A 67 24.96 -14.15 -1.17
N LYS A 68 23.73 -14.67 -1.04
CA LYS A 68 23.23 -15.81 -1.82
C LYS A 68 22.57 -15.39 -3.13
N LYS A 69 22.15 -14.11 -3.24
CA LYS A 69 21.40 -13.54 -4.37
C LYS A 69 20.28 -14.47 -4.87
N PRO A 70 19.31 -14.85 -4.01
CA PRO A 70 18.29 -15.86 -4.35
C PRO A 70 17.32 -15.42 -5.45
N LEU A 71 17.31 -14.14 -5.81
CA LEU A 71 16.51 -13.60 -6.91
C LEU A 71 17.37 -13.33 -8.16
N LYS A 72 18.59 -13.86 -8.23
CA LYS A 72 19.42 -13.71 -9.43
C LYS A 72 18.71 -14.30 -10.65
N GLY A 73 18.37 -13.42 -11.60
CA GLY A 73 17.62 -13.76 -12.82
C GLY A 73 16.11 -13.51 -12.72
N ALA A 74 15.61 -13.12 -11.55
CA ALA A 74 14.26 -12.58 -11.41
C ALA A 74 14.18 -11.21 -12.10
N ARG A 75 13.11 -11.03 -12.88
CA ARG A 75 12.74 -9.77 -13.53
C ARG A 75 11.33 -9.46 -13.05
N ILE A 76 11.22 -8.49 -12.15
CA ILE A 76 10.00 -8.20 -11.41
C ILE A 76 9.39 -6.89 -11.94
N THR A 77 8.17 -6.99 -12.43
CA THR A 77 7.34 -5.82 -12.77
C THR A 77 6.51 -5.47 -11.55
N GLY A 78 6.72 -4.29 -10.99
CA GLY A 78 6.03 -3.80 -9.79
C GLY A 78 4.98 -2.74 -10.10
N CYS A 79 3.81 -2.85 -9.48
CA CYS A 79 2.79 -1.81 -9.41
C CYS A 79 2.35 -1.65 -7.95
N LEU A 80 2.93 -0.66 -7.28
CA LEU A 80 2.71 -0.39 -5.85
C LEU A 80 3.03 1.06 -5.59
N HIS A 81 2.30 1.71 -4.68
CA HIS A 81 2.54 3.09 -4.23
C HIS A 81 4.04 3.46 -4.20
N MET A 82 4.45 4.43 -5.02
CA MET A 82 5.88 4.78 -5.16
C MET A 82 6.35 5.70 -4.03
N THR A 83 6.57 5.12 -2.84
CA THR A 83 6.97 5.82 -1.61
C THR A 83 8.42 5.53 -1.23
N ILE A 84 8.92 6.19 -0.18
CA ILE A 84 10.21 5.89 0.45
C ILE A 84 10.26 4.46 0.96
N GLN A 85 9.17 3.94 1.53
CA GLN A 85 9.12 2.56 2.02
C GLN A 85 9.27 1.58 0.84
N THR A 86 8.60 1.85 -0.27
CA THR A 86 8.68 1.04 -1.49
C THR A 86 10.07 1.10 -2.10
N ALA A 87 10.76 2.24 -2.04
CA ALA A 87 12.16 2.33 -2.44
C ALA A 87 13.07 1.37 -1.63
N VAL A 88 12.83 1.21 -0.32
CA VAL A 88 13.58 0.23 0.50
C VAL A 88 13.25 -1.22 0.09
N LEU A 89 11.99 -1.52 -0.25
CA LEU A 89 11.59 -2.81 -0.83
C LEU A 89 12.31 -3.07 -2.16
N MET A 90 12.29 -2.11 -3.09
CA MET A 90 12.96 -2.20 -4.39
C MET A 90 14.45 -2.47 -4.23
N GLU A 91 15.15 -1.70 -3.41
CA GLU A 91 16.57 -1.92 -3.14
C GLU A 91 16.85 -3.26 -2.45
N THR A 92 15.90 -3.77 -1.66
CA THR A 92 16.02 -5.12 -1.08
C THR A 92 15.94 -6.18 -2.16
N LEU A 93 14.97 -6.10 -3.08
CA LEU A 93 14.85 -7.04 -4.20
C LEU A 93 16.08 -7.00 -5.12
N VAL A 94 16.62 -5.81 -5.41
CA VAL A 94 17.87 -5.65 -6.17
C VAL A 94 19.06 -6.23 -5.41
N GLU A 95 19.17 -5.96 -4.11
CA GLU A 95 20.22 -6.55 -3.26
C GLU A 95 20.11 -8.08 -3.23
N LEU A 96 18.92 -8.65 -3.39
CA LEU A 96 18.70 -10.09 -3.50
C LEU A 96 18.96 -10.64 -4.92
N GLY A 97 19.30 -9.80 -5.89
CA GLY A 97 19.71 -10.17 -7.24
C GLY A 97 18.66 -9.96 -8.34
N ALA A 98 17.50 -9.38 -8.02
CA ALA A 98 16.45 -9.10 -9.00
C ALA A 98 16.78 -7.89 -9.87
N GLN A 99 16.17 -7.84 -11.06
CA GLN A 99 16.00 -6.63 -11.86
C GLN A 99 14.56 -6.16 -11.74
N LEU A 100 14.35 -4.85 -11.75
CA LEU A 100 13.03 -4.26 -11.51
C LEU A 100 12.64 -3.27 -12.60
N ARG A 101 11.33 -3.14 -12.82
CA ARG A 101 10.66 -1.95 -13.40
C ARG A 101 9.45 -1.63 -12.53
N TRP A 102 9.15 -0.35 -12.32
CA TRP A 102 8.13 0.06 -11.35
C TRP A 102 7.18 1.14 -11.84
N SER A 103 5.91 1.02 -11.46
CA SER A 103 4.88 2.07 -11.53
C SER A 103 4.13 2.17 -10.20
N SER A 104 3.47 3.30 -9.97
CA SER A 104 2.59 3.47 -8.81
C SER A 104 1.23 2.82 -9.06
N CYS A 105 0.54 2.35 -8.03
CA CYS A 105 -0.85 1.87 -8.11
C CYS A 105 -1.89 2.96 -7.77
N ASN A 106 -1.47 4.20 -7.51
CA ASN A 106 -2.40 5.30 -7.27
C ASN A 106 -1.82 6.67 -7.64
N ILE A 107 -2.61 7.47 -8.37
CA ILE A 107 -2.24 8.77 -8.92
C ILE A 107 -1.80 9.83 -7.90
N TYR A 108 -2.15 9.70 -6.62
CA TYR A 108 -1.79 10.68 -5.57
C TYR A 108 -0.80 10.14 -4.54
N SER A 109 -0.42 8.87 -4.64
CA SER A 109 0.38 8.19 -3.61
C SER A 109 1.89 8.33 -3.78
N THR A 110 2.35 8.67 -4.99
CA THR A 110 3.77 8.80 -5.28
C THR A 110 4.42 9.89 -4.43
N GLN A 111 5.59 9.59 -3.89
CA GLN A 111 6.51 10.56 -3.32
C GLN A 111 7.60 10.84 -4.35
N ASP A 112 7.55 12.01 -4.99
CA ASP A 112 8.40 12.31 -6.15
C ASP A 112 9.90 12.18 -5.85
N HIS A 113 10.34 12.54 -4.64
CA HIS A 113 11.74 12.36 -4.24
C HIS A 113 12.14 10.89 -4.09
N ALA A 114 11.22 10.00 -3.72
CA ALA A 114 11.46 8.56 -3.72
C ALA A 114 11.58 8.01 -5.15
N ALA A 115 10.65 8.38 -6.03
CA ALA A 115 10.64 7.97 -7.44
C ALA A 115 11.94 8.41 -8.15
N VAL A 116 12.33 9.68 -7.97
CA VAL A 116 13.57 10.24 -8.55
C VAL A 116 14.81 9.57 -7.96
N ALA A 117 14.83 9.22 -6.67
CA ALA A 117 15.97 8.53 -6.07
C ALA A 117 16.16 7.10 -6.63
N MET A 118 15.07 6.39 -6.94
CA MET A 118 15.11 5.08 -7.61
C MET A 118 15.53 5.19 -9.08
N ALA A 119 15.00 6.16 -9.81
CA ALA A 119 15.45 6.45 -11.17
C ALA A 119 16.95 6.80 -11.22
N ALA A 120 17.43 7.62 -10.28
CA ALA A 120 18.85 7.96 -10.14
C ALA A 120 19.73 6.75 -9.76
N ALA A 121 19.16 5.73 -9.10
CA ALA A 121 19.82 4.46 -8.83
C ALA A 121 19.83 3.49 -10.02
N GLY A 122 19.28 3.90 -11.17
CA GLY A 122 19.24 3.11 -12.40
C GLY A 122 18.09 2.10 -12.45
N ILE A 123 17.08 2.24 -11.59
CA ILE A 123 15.86 1.42 -11.65
C ILE A 123 14.81 2.16 -12.47
N PRO A 124 14.28 1.58 -13.56
CA PRO A 124 13.18 2.17 -14.33
C PRO A 124 11.94 2.42 -13.48
N VAL A 125 11.55 3.68 -13.34
CA VAL A 125 10.35 4.12 -12.61
C VAL A 125 9.48 5.00 -13.48
N PHE A 126 8.19 4.70 -13.53
CA PHE A 126 7.15 5.46 -14.24
C PHE A 126 6.10 5.86 -13.20
N ALA A 127 6.35 6.95 -12.50
CA ALA A 127 5.48 7.42 -11.43
C ALA A 127 5.78 8.88 -11.04
N TRP A 128 4.74 9.67 -10.77
CA TRP A 128 4.80 10.98 -10.13
C TRP A 128 3.49 11.31 -9.39
N LYS A 129 3.54 12.25 -8.45
CA LYS A 129 2.33 12.65 -7.73
C LYS A 129 1.45 13.53 -8.61
N GLY A 130 0.17 13.21 -8.69
CA GLY A 130 -0.82 13.96 -9.47
C GLY A 130 -0.90 13.54 -10.94
N GLU A 131 -0.55 12.30 -11.27
CA GLU A 131 -0.82 11.71 -12.58
C GLU A 131 -2.30 11.86 -12.97
N THR A 132 -2.57 12.05 -14.26
CA THR A 132 -3.90 11.84 -14.82
C THR A 132 -4.19 10.34 -14.95
N GLU A 133 -5.46 9.97 -15.09
CA GLU A 133 -5.87 8.57 -15.34
C GLU A 133 -5.24 7.97 -16.61
N GLU A 134 -5.03 8.79 -17.64
CA GLU A 134 -4.38 8.37 -18.88
C GLU A 134 -2.88 8.12 -18.64
N GLU A 135 -2.22 9.02 -17.91
CA GLU A 135 -0.81 8.87 -17.53
C GLU A 135 -0.58 7.67 -16.61
N PHE A 136 -1.50 7.40 -15.70
CA PHE A 136 -1.47 6.23 -14.81
C PHE A 136 -1.46 4.92 -15.60
N LYS A 137 -2.41 4.74 -16.51
CA LYS A 137 -2.48 3.56 -17.40
C LYS A 137 -1.23 3.47 -18.27
N TRP A 138 -0.76 4.61 -18.78
CA TRP A 138 0.47 4.67 -19.56
C TRP A 138 1.69 4.23 -18.72
N CYS A 139 1.79 4.62 -17.45
CA CYS A 139 2.88 4.23 -16.56
C CYS A 139 2.92 2.71 -16.32
N ILE A 140 1.77 2.09 -16.07
CA ILE A 140 1.68 0.62 -15.94
C ILE A 140 2.12 -0.04 -17.26
N GLU A 141 1.63 0.45 -18.40
CA GLU A 141 2.00 -0.08 -19.71
C GLU A 141 3.50 0.05 -19.99
N GLN A 142 4.15 1.18 -19.69
CA GLN A 142 5.61 1.35 -19.83
C GLN A 142 6.41 0.41 -18.94
N THR A 143 5.86 0.09 -17.76
CA THR A 143 6.46 -0.87 -16.83
C THR A 143 6.43 -2.28 -17.41
N ILE A 144 5.35 -2.64 -18.12
CA ILE A 144 5.19 -3.93 -18.82
C ILE A 144 6.09 -4.04 -20.06
N ILE A 145 6.02 -3.06 -20.98
CA ILE A 145 6.60 -3.20 -22.33
C ILE A 145 8.10 -2.93 -22.39
N GLY A 146 8.65 -2.18 -21.44
CA GLY A 146 10.05 -1.75 -21.50
C GLY A 146 11.09 -2.82 -21.16
N TRP A 147 10.67 -4.06 -20.86
CA TRP A 147 11.57 -5.20 -20.69
C TRP A 147 12.18 -5.73 -22.00
N GLY A 148 11.67 -5.30 -23.17
CA GLY A 148 12.10 -5.84 -24.45
C GLY A 148 11.72 -7.32 -24.64
N PRO A 149 12.36 -8.04 -25.59
CA PRO A 149 11.93 -9.39 -25.97
C PRO A 149 12.04 -10.44 -24.86
N GLU A 150 12.98 -10.25 -23.92
CA GLU A 150 13.18 -11.14 -22.78
C GLU A 150 12.03 -11.09 -21.77
N GLY A 151 11.22 -10.02 -21.78
CA GLY A 151 10.09 -9.81 -20.89
C GLY A 151 10.48 -9.86 -19.41
N PHE A 152 9.51 -10.17 -18.56
CA PHE A 152 9.70 -10.36 -17.13
C PHE A 152 9.10 -11.69 -16.69
N ASN A 153 9.39 -12.12 -15.46
CA ASN A 153 9.00 -13.44 -14.97
C ASN A 153 8.27 -13.41 -13.63
N LEU A 154 8.14 -12.26 -12.98
CA LEU A 154 7.36 -12.10 -11.75
C LEU A 154 6.60 -10.78 -11.76
N ILE A 155 5.44 -10.79 -11.10
CA ILE A 155 4.63 -9.60 -10.83
C ILE A 155 4.61 -9.37 -9.32
N LEU A 156 4.70 -8.10 -8.91
CA LEU A 156 4.42 -7.65 -7.56
C LEU A 156 3.37 -6.55 -7.66
N ASP A 157 2.20 -6.79 -7.08
CA ASP A 157 1.02 -5.95 -7.28
C ASP A 157 0.39 -5.51 -5.96
N ASP A 158 -0.28 -4.37 -6.03
CA ASP A 158 -1.05 -3.75 -4.97
C ASP A 158 -2.32 -3.18 -5.61
N GLY A 159 -3.44 -3.86 -5.39
CA GLY A 159 -4.76 -3.48 -5.91
C GLY A 159 -5.20 -4.25 -7.14
N GLY A 160 -4.25 -4.89 -7.84
CA GLY A 160 -4.51 -5.76 -8.99
C GLY A 160 -4.54 -5.04 -10.35
N ASP A 161 -4.19 -3.76 -10.44
CA ASP A 161 -4.23 -3.01 -11.70
C ASP A 161 -3.24 -3.54 -12.75
N LEU A 162 -2.01 -3.85 -12.32
CA LEU A 162 -1.01 -4.44 -13.21
C LEU A 162 -1.43 -5.85 -13.62
N THR A 163 -1.96 -6.63 -12.67
CA THR A 163 -2.49 -7.97 -12.93
C THR A 163 -3.63 -7.90 -13.95
N ASN A 164 -4.59 -6.99 -13.78
CA ASN A 164 -5.72 -6.82 -14.68
C ASN A 164 -5.25 -6.48 -16.10
N MET A 165 -4.33 -5.51 -16.22
CA MET A 165 -3.75 -5.15 -17.51
C MET A 165 -3.03 -6.34 -18.14
N MET A 166 -2.22 -7.09 -17.38
CA MET A 166 -1.53 -8.29 -17.87
C MET A 166 -2.45 -9.45 -18.26
N HIS A 167 -3.71 -9.45 -17.80
CA HIS A 167 -4.71 -10.42 -18.22
C HIS A 167 -5.39 -10.07 -19.56
N GLU A 168 -5.14 -8.89 -20.13
CA GLU A 168 -5.59 -8.51 -21.48
C GLU A 168 -4.92 -9.35 -22.57
N GLU A 169 -5.61 -9.54 -23.70
CA GLU A 169 -5.13 -10.39 -24.81
C GLU A 169 -3.83 -9.89 -25.42
N ARG A 170 -3.65 -8.56 -25.50
CA ARG A 170 -2.44 -7.94 -26.06
C ARG A 170 -1.16 -8.26 -25.29
N PHE A 171 -1.26 -8.74 -24.05
CA PHE A 171 -0.12 -9.13 -23.21
C PHE A 171 0.00 -10.65 -23.02
N ALA A 172 -0.77 -11.47 -23.75
CA ALA A 172 -0.77 -12.93 -23.61
C ALA A 172 0.63 -13.55 -23.75
N ASP A 173 1.43 -13.09 -24.72
CA ASP A 173 2.80 -13.57 -24.93
C ASP A 173 3.72 -13.26 -23.76
N LEU A 174 3.60 -12.08 -23.15
CA LEU A 174 4.38 -11.71 -21.96
C LEU A 174 3.89 -12.49 -20.74
N MET A 175 2.58 -12.62 -20.56
CA MET A 175 1.98 -13.34 -19.44
C MET A 175 2.39 -14.82 -19.44
N SER A 176 2.58 -15.43 -20.61
CA SER A 176 3.06 -16.82 -20.73
C SER A 176 4.47 -17.06 -20.14
N LYS A 177 5.25 -15.99 -19.93
CA LYS A 177 6.60 -16.03 -19.35
C LYS A 177 6.60 -15.78 -17.83
N VAL A 178 5.47 -15.38 -17.25
CA VAL A 178 5.32 -15.08 -15.83
C VAL A 178 5.21 -16.37 -15.01
N ILE A 179 6.06 -16.48 -14.00
CA ILE A 179 6.12 -17.62 -13.07
C ILE A 179 4.97 -17.53 -12.07
N GLY A 180 4.67 -16.32 -11.59
CA GLY A 180 3.62 -16.06 -10.62
C GLY A 180 3.58 -14.59 -10.21
N LEU A 181 2.62 -14.26 -9.36
CA LEU A 181 2.41 -12.91 -8.84
C LEU A 181 2.20 -12.90 -7.32
N SER A 182 2.54 -11.80 -6.66
CA SER A 182 2.17 -11.58 -5.26
C SER A 182 1.33 -10.31 -5.12
N GLU A 183 0.25 -10.38 -4.34
CA GLU A 183 -0.72 -9.29 -4.18
C GLU A 183 -0.87 -8.91 -2.71
N GLU A 184 -0.75 -7.60 -2.44
CA GLU A 184 -0.68 -7.05 -1.10
C GLU A 184 -2.04 -6.75 -0.45
N THR A 185 -3.08 -6.45 -1.22
CA THR A 185 -4.30 -5.83 -0.69
C THR A 185 -5.51 -6.74 -0.72
N THR A 186 -6.45 -6.50 0.20
CA THR A 186 -7.74 -7.20 0.23
C THR A 186 -8.47 -7.10 -1.11
N THR A 187 -8.46 -5.92 -1.73
CA THR A 187 -9.14 -5.67 -3.00
C THR A 187 -8.52 -6.45 -4.16
N GLY A 188 -7.19 -6.41 -4.30
CA GLY A 188 -6.50 -7.19 -5.32
C GLY A 188 -6.68 -8.69 -5.10
N VAL A 189 -6.63 -9.18 -3.85
CA VAL A 189 -6.89 -10.59 -3.53
C VAL A 189 -8.32 -11.00 -3.90
N HIS A 190 -9.33 -10.20 -3.59
CA HIS A 190 -10.71 -10.48 -4.02
C HIS A 190 -10.81 -10.59 -5.56
N ASN A 191 -10.08 -9.74 -6.28
CA ASN A 191 -10.02 -9.83 -7.73
C ASN A 191 -9.34 -11.12 -8.22
N LEU A 192 -8.24 -11.53 -7.59
CA LEU A 192 -7.56 -12.81 -7.89
C LEU A 192 -8.47 -14.02 -7.64
N GLU A 193 -9.16 -14.06 -6.50
CA GLU A 193 -10.10 -15.13 -6.17
C GLU A 193 -11.26 -15.20 -7.17
N ARG A 194 -11.78 -14.03 -7.59
CA ARG A 194 -12.80 -13.94 -8.63
C ARG A 194 -12.28 -14.50 -9.97
N LEU A 195 -11.09 -14.07 -10.41
CA LEU A 195 -10.47 -14.58 -11.63
C LEU A 195 -10.21 -16.09 -11.55
N HIS A 196 -9.79 -16.61 -10.40
CA HIS A 196 -9.57 -18.03 -10.20
C HIS A 196 -10.88 -18.83 -10.29
N LYS A 197 -11.92 -18.38 -9.59
CA LYS A 197 -13.28 -18.98 -9.65
C LYS A 197 -13.89 -18.97 -11.05
N GLU A 198 -13.61 -17.93 -11.84
CA GLU A 198 -14.04 -17.82 -13.24
C GLU A 198 -13.17 -18.65 -14.20
N GLY A 199 -12.09 -19.30 -13.74
CA GLY A 199 -11.14 -20.04 -14.59
C GLY A 199 -10.30 -19.13 -15.50
N ARG A 200 -10.17 -17.85 -15.13
CA ARG A 200 -9.51 -16.80 -15.92
C ARG A 200 -8.14 -16.38 -15.37
N LEU A 201 -7.82 -16.75 -14.13
CA LEU A 201 -6.48 -16.52 -13.57
C LEU A 201 -5.46 -17.29 -14.40
N LYS A 202 -4.39 -16.63 -14.86
CA LYS A 202 -3.41 -17.21 -15.80
C LYS A 202 -2.15 -17.78 -15.14
N VAL A 203 -1.79 -17.33 -13.93
CA VAL A 203 -0.57 -17.73 -13.20
C VAL A 203 -0.87 -17.90 -11.71
N PRO A 204 -0.10 -18.72 -10.96
CA PRO A 204 -0.26 -18.82 -9.52
C PRO A 204 -0.03 -17.48 -8.84
N ALA A 205 -0.80 -17.22 -7.78
CA ALA A 205 -0.75 -15.99 -7.01
C ALA A 205 -0.49 -16.28 -5.52
N ILE A 206 0.39 -15.51 -4.88
CA ILE A 206 0.49 -15.48 -3.42
C ILE A 206 -0.29 -14.28 -2.89
N ASN A 207 -1.33 -14.58 -2.12
CA ASN A 207 -2.05 -13.66 -1.27
C ASN A 207 -1.14 -13.28 -0.09
N VAL A 208 -0.50 -12.11 -0.19
CA VAL A 208 0.33 -11.53 0.87
C VAL A 208 -0.57 -10.86 1.92
N ASN A 209 -1.70 -10.29 1.49
CA ASN A 209 -2.63 -9.58 2.36
C ASN A 209 -3.02 -10.39 3.61
N ASP A 210 -3.33 -11.67 3.43
CA ASP A 210 -3.87 -12.52 4.49
C ASP A 210 -2.78 -13.17 5.37
N SER A 211 -1.52 -12.82 5.15
CA SER A 211 -0.50 -13.05 6.18
C SER A 211 -0.89 -12.26 7.43
N VAL A 212 -0.74 -12.83 8.62
CA VAL A 212 -1.11 -12.19 9.89
C VAL A 212 -0.27 -10.95 10.10
N THR A 213 1.04 -11.04 9.83
CA THR A 213 1.97 -9.90 9.90
C THR A 213 1.72 -8.83 8.84
N LYS A 214 0.84 -9.07 7.87
CA LYS A 214 0.32 -8.04 6.96
C LYS A 214 -1.01 -7.53 7.50
N SER A 215 -2.10 -8.28 7.34
CA SER A 215 -3.47 -7.86 7.68
C SER A 215 -3.63 -7.29 9.09
N LYS A 216 -3.09 -7.96 10.12
CA LYS A 216 -3.24 -7.53 11.53
C LYS A 216 -2.27 -6.43 11.97
N PHE A 217 -1.36 -6.02 11.09
CA PHE A 217 -0.38 -4.97 11.38
C PHE A 217 -0.57 -3.77 10.48
N ASP A 218 -0.46 -3.97 9.18
CA ASP A 218 -0.59 -2.94 8.16
C ASP A 218 -1.98 -2.31 8.19
N ASN A 219 -3.00 -3.09 7.85
CA ASN A 219 -4.37 -2.59 7.75
C ASN A 219 -4.87 -2.02 9.09
N LEU A 220 -4.42 -2.58 10.22
CA LEU A 220 -4.83 -2.13 11.56
C LEU A 220 -3.99 -0.96 12.09
N TYR A 221 -2.71 -1.20 12.38
CA TYR A 221 -1.84 -0.21 13.01
C TYR A 221 -1.37 0.86 12.04
N GLY A 222 -1.16 0.51 10.77
CA GLY A 222 -0.85 1.49 9.72
C GLY A 222 -1.95 2.53 9.60
N CYS A 223 -3.20 2.10 9.40
CA CYS A 223 -4.34 3.02 9.32
C CYS A 223 -4.55 3.80 10.63
N ARG A 224 -4.26 3.18 11.78
CA ARG A 224 -4.33 3.87 13.08
C ARG A 224 -3.39 5.08 13.16
N GLU A 225 -2.18 4.95 12.63
CA GLU A 225 -1.19 6.04 12.58
C GLU A 225 -1.52 7.05 11.48
N SER A 226 -1.89 6.58 10.28
CA SER A 226 -1.89 7.43 9.09
C SER A 226 -3.23 8.13 8.77
N LEU A 227 -4.36 7.66 9.31
CA LEU A 227 -5.67 8.31 9.05
C LEU A 227 -5.70 9.74 9.58
N ALA A 228 -5.39 9.91 10.88
CA ALA A 228 -5.38 11.22 11.51
C ALA A 228 -4.35 12.14 10.88
N ASP A 229 -3.19 11.61 10.47
CA ASP A 229 -2.16 12.36 9.76
C ASP A 229 -2.70 12.95 8.44
N GLY A 230 -3.32 12.13 7.60
CA GLY A 230 -3.95 12.57 6.35
C GLY A 230 -5.00 13.67 6.56
N ILE A 231 -5.93 13.46 7.49
CA ILE A 231 -6.98 14.44 7.81
C ILE A 231 -6.37 15.74 8.34
N LYS A 232 -5.38 15.66 9.24
CA LYS A 232 -4.75 16.83 9.85
C LYS A 232 -3.93 17.64 8.86
N ARG A 233 -3.06 17.01 8.05
CA ARG A 233 -2.31 17.74 7.01
C ARG A 233 -3.23 18.39 5.98
N ALA A 234 -4.37 17.76 5.69
CA ALA A 234 -5.36 18.32 4.79
C ALA A 234 -6.09 19.53 5.39
N THR A 235 -6.54 19.45 6.65
CA THR A 235 -7.57 20.38 7.17
C THR A 235 -7.20 21.13 8.44
N ASP A 236 -6.13 20.72 9.13
CA ASP A 236 -5.74 21.18 10.46
C ASP A 236 -6.88 21.09 11.51
N VAL A 237 -7.89 20.26 11.24
CA VAL A 237 -9.10 20.19 12.07
C VAL A 237 -8.79 19.66 13.47
N MET A 238 -9.43 20.28 14.47
CA MET A 238 -9.48 19.73 15.81
C MET A 238 -10.40 18.50 15.83
N ILE A 239 -9.85 17.33 16.18
CA ILE A 239 -10.59 16.06 16.24
C ILE A 239 -11.30 15.88 17.58
N ALA A 240 -10.72 16.34 18.70
CA ALA A 240 -11.33 16.17 20.01
C ALA A 240 -12.71 16.85 20.08
N GLY A 241 -13.69 16.14 20.64
CA GLY A 241 -15.08 16.60 20.75
C GLY A 241 -15.89 16.53 19.46
N LYS A 242 -15.28 16.17 18.31
CA LYS A 242 -16.00 15.91 17.06
C LYS A 242 -16.68 14.55 17.10
N THR A 243 -17.77 14.43 16.36
CA THR A 243 -18.38 13.13 16.03
C THR A 243 -17.77 12.63 14.72
N VAL A 244 -17.16 11.46 14.72
CA VAL A 244 -16.54 10.85 13.54
C VAL A 244 -17.25 9.55 13.23
N VAL A 245 -17.76 9.38 12.02
CA VAL A 245 -18.30 8.09 11.57
C VAL A 245 -17.27 7.33 10.75
N VAL A 246 -17.05 6.07 11.11
CA VAL A 246 -16.22 5.12 10.38
C VAL A 246 -17.13 4.06 9.77
N ALA A 247 -17.20 4.01 8.44
CA ALA A 247 -18.00 3.03 7.73
C ALA A 247 -17.17 1.79 7.41
N GLY A 248 -17.56 0.64 7.96
CA GLY A 248 -16.80 -0.60 7.93
C GLY A 248 -15.93 -0.74 9.18
N TYR A 249 -15.94 -1.93 9.78
CA TYR A 249 -15.22 -2.28 10.99
C TYR A 249 -14.40 -3.56 10.83
N GLY A 250 -13.87 -3.78 9.61
CA GLY A 250 -12.76 -4.71 9.34
C GLY A 250 -11.45 -4.23 9.98
N ASP A 251 -10.30 -4.76 9.54
CA ASP A 251 -9.00 -4.38 10.12
C ASP A 251 -8.70 -2.88 9.95
N VAL A 252 -8.96 -2.31 8.77
CA VAL A 252 -8.84 -0.87 8.48
C VAL A 252 -9.75 -0.06 9.39
N GLY A 253 -11.04 -0.39 9.43
CA GLY A 253 -12.04 0.30 10.23
C GLY A 253 -11.72 0.28 11.74
N LYS A 254 -11.22 -0.84 12.26
CA LYS A 254 -10.74 -0.97 13.64
C LYS A 254 -9.59 0.01 13.92
N GLY A 255 -8.61 0.08 13.02
CA GLY A 255 -7.48 1.01 13.15
C GLY A 255 -7.93 2.47 13.13
N CYS A 256 -8.82 2.80 12.20
CA CYS A 256 -9.41 4.12 12.05
C CYS A 256 -10.18 4.56 13.30
N ALA A 257 -11.06 3.70 13.82
CA ALA A 257 -11.86 3.99 15.01
C ALA A 257 -10.97 4.18 16.25
N GLN A 258 -9.94 3.34 16.43
CA GLN A 258 -8.96 3.51 17.50
C GLN A 258 -8.20 4.83 17.38
N SER A 259 -7.78 5.21 16.17
CA SER A 259 -7.11 6.49 15.91
C SER A 259 -7.98 7.66 16.33
N MET A 260 -9.22 7.73 15.82
CA MET A 260 -10.12 8.84 16.08
C MET A 260 -10.47 8.94 17.57
N ARG A 261 -10.71 7.81 18.24
CA ARG A 261 -10.93 7.78 19.71
C ARG A 261 -9.72 8.30 20.48
N SER A 262 -8.50 7.95 20.08
CA SER A 262 -7.27 8.40 20.75
C SER A 262 -7.07 9.93 20.71
N TYR A 263 -7.61 10.59 19.68
CA TYR A 263 -7.67 12.04 19.58
C TYR A 263 -8.88 12.68 20.30
N GLY A 264 -9.69 11.90 21.03
CA GLY A 264 -10.83 12.38 21.81
C GLY A 264 -12.11 12.60 20.98
N ALA A 265 -12.22 11.97 19.80
CA ALA A 265 -13.49 11.97 19.05
C ALA A 265 -14.52 11.04 19.68
N ARG A 266 -15.80 11.38 19.50
CA ARG A 266 -16.91 10.42 19.65
C ARG A 266 -17.05 9.66 18.33
N VAL A 267 -16.74 8.37 18.35
CA VAL A 267 -16.71 7.54 17.14
C VAL A 267 -18.02 6.77 17.00
N LEU A 268 -18.65 6.92 15.85
CA LEU A 268 -19.76 6.11 15.36
C LEU A 268 -19.22 5.09 14.36
N VAL A 269 -19.82 3.90 14.31
CA VAL A 269 -19.45 2.85 13.36
C VAL A 269 -20.69 2.43 12.58
N THR A 270 -20.55 2.23 11.26
CA THR A 270 -21.58 1.55 10.46
C THR A 270 -21.05 0.20 10.00
N GLU A 271 -21.86 -0.85 10.12
CA GLU A 271 -21.47 -2.20 9.72
C GLU A 271 -22.65 -3.01 9.17
N ILE A 272 -22.33 -3.89 8.23
CA ILE A 272 -23.25 -4.90 7.69
C ILE A 272 -22.98 -6.28 8.29
N ASP A 273 -21.75 -6.54 8.74
CA ASP A 273 -21.39 -7.82 9.38
C ASP A 273 -21.72 -7.76 10.89
N PRO A 274 -22.61 -8.64 11.39
CA PRO A 274 -23.00 -8.63 12.80
C PRO A 274 -21.87 -8.97 13.77
N ILE A 275 -20.85 -9.72 13.35
CA ILE A 275 -19.67 -10.03 14.17
C ILE A 275 -18.82 -8.77 14.32
N CYS A 276 -18.55 -8.07 13.22
CA CYS A 276 -17.79 -6.81 13.25
C CYS A 276 -18.55 -5.71 14.00
N ALA A 277 -19.86 -5.58 13.80
CA ALA A 277 -20.72 -4.67 14.54
C ALA A 277 -20.68 -4.96 16.06
N LEU A 278 -20.79 -6.23 16.45
CA LEU A 278 -20.71 -6.61 17.86
C LEU A 278 -19.32 -6.29 18.44
N GLN A 279 -18.24 -6.51 17.70
CA GLN A 279 -16.90 -6.10 18.12
C GLN A 279 -16.82 -4.59 18.36
N ALA A 280 -17.35 -3.77 17.44
CA ALA A 280 -17.38 -2.30 17.61
C ALA A 280 -18.15 -1.89 18.87
N ALA A 281 -19.32 -2.48 19.10
CA ALA A 281 -20.12 -2.22 20.29
C ALA A 281 -19.41 -2.64 21.59
N MET A 282 -18.67 -3.76 21.59
CA MET A 282 -17.90 -4.22 22.76
C MET A 282 -16.70 -3.32 23.08
N GLU A 283 -16.16 -2.60 22.10
CA GLU A 283 -15.16 -1.55 22.33
C GLU A 283 -15.78 -0.23 22.83
N GLY A 284 -17.11 -0.13 22.87
CA GLY A 284 -17.84 1.05 23.31
C GLY A 284 -18.10 2.07 22.19
N PHE A 285 -17.98 1.67 20.93
CA PHE A 285 -18.42 2.49 19.79
C PHE A 285 -19.92 2.34 19.58
N GLU A 286 -20.59 3.44 19.27
CA GLU A 286 -22.02 3.40 18.92
C GLU A 286 -22.16 2.90 17.48
N VAL A 287 -22.90 1.82 17.29
CA VAL A 287 -23.15 1.24 15.97
C VAL A 287 -24.47 1.79 15.44
N VAL A 288 -24.41 2.46 14.30
CA VAL A 288 -25.52 3.21 13.68
C VAL A 288 -25.58 2.93 12.18
N THR A 289 -26.65 3.36 11.54
CA THR A 289 -26.74 3.44 10.08
C THR A 289 -26.08 4.73 9.56
N MET A 290 -25.71 4.78 8.27
CA MET A 290 -25.15 6.00 7.68
C MET A 290 -26.20 7.12 7.63
N GLU A 291 -27.48 6.77 7.48
CA GLU A 291 -28.61 7.68 7.56
C GLU A 291 -28.73 8.37 8.92
N GLU A 292 -28.44 7.66 10.01
CA GLU A 292 -28.41 8.21 11.37
C GLU A 292 -27.15 9.06 11.62
N ALA A 293 -26.01 8.66 11.05
CA ALA A 293 -24.74 9.37 11.22
C ALA A 293 -24.66 10.67 10.41
N ALA A 294 -25.20 10.69 9.18
CA ALA A 294 -25.12 11.82 8.26
C ALA A 294 -25.51 13.19 8.85
N PRO A 295 -26.62 13.34 9.59
CA PRO A 295 -27.00 14.64 10.17
C PRO A 295 -26.13 15.09 11.36
N VAL A 296 -25.38 14.19 12.00
CA VAL A 296 -24.68 14.49 13.27
C VAL A 296 -23.16 14.50 13.16
N ALA A 297 -22.57 13.69 12.27
CA ALA A 297 -21.13 13.54 12.16
C ALA A 297 -20.45 14.77 11.55
N ASP A 298 -19.25 15.06 12.04
CA ASP A 298 -18.32 16.09 11.55
C ASP A 298 -17.35 15.55 10.51
N ILE A 299 -16.93 14.29 10.66
CA ILE A 299 -15.94 13.65 9.81
C ILE A 299 -16.48 12.28 9.41
N PHE A 300 -16.41 11.98 8.12
CA PHE A 300 -16.85 10.74 7.50
C PHE A 300 -15.63 10.02 6.93
N VAL A 301 -15.42 8.77 7.36
CA VAL A 301 -14.33 7.92 6.91
C VAL A 301 -14.91 6.62 6.37
N THR A 302 -14.75 6.36 5.08
CA THR A 302 -15.12 5.07 4.47
C THR A 302 -13.93 4.11 4.49
N ALA A 303 -14.16 2.87 4.94
CA ALA A 303 -13.15 1.84 5.17
C ALA A 303 -13.70 0.43 4.87
N THR A 304 -14.54 0.31 3.83
CA THR A 304 -15.31 -0.91 3.54
C THR A 304 -14.71 -1.77 2.43
N GLY A 305 -13.99 -1.17 1.48
CA GLY A 305 -13.63 -1.82 0.22
C GLY A 305 -14.82 -2.12 -0.70
N CYS A 306 -15.97 -1.49 -0.46
CA CYS A 306 -17.22 -1.67 -1.22
C CYS A 306 -17.48 -0.48 -2.16
N CYS A 307 -18.73 -0.23 -2.56
CA CYS A 307 -19.14 0.92 -3.35
C CYS A 307 -20.38 1.59 -2.74
N ASP A 308 -20.63 2.85 -3.10
CA ASP A 308 -21.87 3.59 -2.79
C ASP A 308 -22.20 3.65 -1.27
N ILE A 309 -21.17 3.76 -0.43
CA ILE A 309 -21.33 3.88 1.03
C ILE A 309 -21.83 5.27 1.39
N ILE A 310 -21.27 6.31 0.77
CA ILE A 310 -21.73 7.69 0.90
C ILE A 310 -22.32 8.15 -0.44
N THR A 311 -23.62 8.45 -0.45
CA THR A 311 -24.39 8.78 -1.66
C THR A 311 -25.18 10.08 -1.46
N GLU A 312 -25.92 10.50 -2.50
CA GLU A 312 -26.83 11.65 -2.48
C GLU A 312 -27.61 11.81 -1.17
N LYS A 313 -28.28 10.74 -0.72
CA LYS A 313 -29.12 10.76 0.49
C LYS A 313 -28.34 11.14 1.75
N HIS A 314 -27.05 10.85 1.80
CA HIS A 314 -26.18 11.19 2.92
C HIS A 314 -25.66 12.63 2.78
N PHE A 315 -25.18 13.01 1.59
CA PHE A 315 -24.69 14.37 1.31
C PHE A 315 -25.75 15.45 1.61
N GLN A 316 -27.01 15.19 1.28
CA GLN A 316 -28.14 16.08 1.57
C GLN A 316 -28.40 16.28 3.07
N LYS A 317 -27.89 15.41 3.93
CA LYS A 317 -28.07 15.45 5.39
C LYS A 317 -26.85 15.96 6.13
N MET A 318 -25.66 15.95 5.51
CA MET A 318 -24.43 16.44 6.11
C MET A 318 -24.55 17.91 6.51
N LYS A 319 -23.96 18.27 7.66
CA LYS A 319 -23.83 19.67 8.06
C LYS A 319 -22.80 20.41 7.20
N SER A 320 -22.93 21.73 7.13
CA SER A 320 -21.88 22.56 6.53
C SER A 320 -20.57 22.42 7.32
N GLY A 321 -19.45 22.34 6.61
CA GLY A 321 -18.12 22.11 7.16
C GLY A 321 -17.80 20.64 7.45
N ALA A 322 -18.66 19.69 7.08
CA ALA A 322 -18.36 18.26 7.22
C ALA A 322 -17.15 17.87 6.36
N ILE A 323 -16.28 17.00 6.87
CA ILE A 323 -15.12 16.47 6.16
C ILE A 323 -15.44 15.04 5.70
N VAL A 324 -15.26 14.76 4.43
CA VAL A 324 -15.49 13.44 3.83
C VAL A 324 -14.19 12.91 3.25
N CYS A 325 -13.82 11.70 3.65
CA CYS A 325 -12.63 11.04 3.15
C CYS A 325 -12.82 9.52 3.08
N ASN A 326 -11.99 8.90 2.26
CA ASN A 326 -11.92 7.46 2.09
C ASN A 326 -10.52 6.97 2.45
N ILE A 327 -10.43 5.82 3.10
CA ILE A 327 -9.18 5.12 3.36
C ILE A 327 -9.23 3.66 2.88
N GLY A 328 -10.33 3.23 2.27
CA GLY A 328 -10.38 2.03 1.45
C GLY A 328 -9.77 2.23 0.06
N HIS A 329 -9.70 1.15 -0.72
CA HIS A 329 -8.77 1.07 -1.85
C HIS A 329 -9.16 1.91 -3.08
N PHE A 330 -10.45 1.99 -3.44
CA PHE A 330 -10.92 2.74 -4.61
C PHE A 330 -11.80 3.91 -4.20
N ASP A 331 -11.94 4.91 -5.07
CA ASP A 331 -12.74 6.11 -4.84
C ASP A 331 -14.26 5.89 -4.89
N ILE A 332 -14.69 4.70 -5.30
CA ILE A 332 -16.10 4.31 -5.47
C ILE A 332 -16.88 4.10 -4.16
N GLU A 333 -16.21 4.11 -3.00
CA GLU A 333 -16.92 4.10 -1.70
C GLU A 333 -17.75 5.38 -1.50
N ILE A 334 -17.36 6.46 -2.16
CA ILE A 334 -18.04 7.76 -2.14
C ILE A 334 -18.57 8.02 -3.55
N ASP A 335 -19.84 8.40 -3.69
CA ASP A 335 -20.42 8.80 -4.97
C ASP A 335 -19.91 10.19 -5.40
N MET A 336 -18.63 10.22 -5.78
CA MET A 336 -17.94 11.42 -6.26
C MET A 336 -18.53 11.94 -7.55
N ASN A 337 -19.09 11.07 -8.40
CA ASN A 337 -19.71 11.48 -9.64
C ASN A 337 -20.96 12.33 -9.37
N TRP A 338 -21.87 11.86 -8.52
CA TRP A 338 -23.02 12.66 -8.12
C TRP A 338 -22.58 13.96 -7.47
N LEU A 339 -21.60 13.90 -6.56
CA LEU A 339 -21.14 15.10 -5.84
C LEU A 339 -20.57 16.15 -6.80
N ASN A 340 -19.71 15.74 -7.74
CA ASN A 340 -19.10 16.64 -8.73
C ASN A 340 -20.13 17.29 -9.67
N GLN A 341 -21.21 16.58 -10.00
CA GLN A 341 -22.28 17.09 -10.88
C GLN A 341 -23.24 18.04 -10.18
N ASN A 342 -23.35 17.97 -8.85
CA ASN A 342 -24.36 18.67 -8.07
C ASN A 342 -23.81 19.76 -7.14
N THR A 343 -22.51 20.05 -7.21
CA THR A 343 -21.85 21.07 -6.40
C THR A 343 -20.89 21.93 -7.21
N GLU A 344 -20.67 23.16 -6.76
CA GLU A 344 -19.57 24.00 -7.23
C GLU A 344 -18.29 23.59 -6.48
N ILE A 345 -17.26 23.20 -7.23
CA ILE A 345 -15.99 22.71 -6.66
C ILE A 345 -14.97 23.85 -6.61
N THR A 346 -14.42 24.10 -5.44
CA THR A 346 -13.29 25.02 -5.24
C THR A 346 -12.12 24.25 -4.63
N GLU A 347 -11.03 24.08 -5.40
CA GLU A 347 -9.79 23.51 -4.87
C GLU A 347 -9.14 24.52 -3.91
N VAL A 348 -8.93 24.11 -2.66
CA VAL A 348 -8.27 24.93 -1.63
C VAL A 348 -6.76 24.81 -1.76
N LYS A 349 -6.30 23.58 -1.90
CA LYS A 349 -4.90 23.17 -2.10
C LYS A 349 -4.91 21.74 -2.67
N PRO A 350 -3.77 21.21 -3.13
CA PRO A 350 -3.72 19.85 -3.66
C PRO A 350 -4.39 18.84 -2.73
N GLN A 351 -5.34 18.08 -3.29
CA GLN A 351 -6.11 17.03 -2.62
C GLN A 351 -7.08 17.54 -1.53
N VAL A 352 -7.45 18.82 -1.51
CA VAL A 352 -8.46 19.37 -0.61
C VAL A 352 -9.42 20.25 -1.40
N ASP A 353 -10.65 19.76 -1.56
CA ASP A 353 -11.69 20.42 -2.35
C ASP A 353 -12.87 20.82 -1.45
N ILE A 354 -13.39 22.03 -1.64
CA ILE A 354 -14.68 22.45 -1.08
C ILE A 354 -15.75 22.20 -2.14
N HIS A 355 -16.79 21.47 -1.74
CA HIS A 355 -17.99 21.22 -2.54
C HIS A 355 -19.15 22.06 -1.98
N ARG A 356 -19.56 23.08 -2.73
CA ARG A 356 -20.64 23.99 -2.37
C ARG A 356 -21.95 23.57 -3.03
N PHE A 357 -22.96 23.30 -2.21
CA PHE A 357 -24.31 22.96 -2.66
C PHE A 357 -25.10 24.23 -3.04
N SER A 358 -26.18 24.03 -3.80
CA SER A 358 -27.09 25.11 -4.21
C SER A 358 -27.81 25.81 -3.04
N ASP A 359 -27.95 25.12 -1.90
CA ASP A 359 -28.48 25.66 -0.65
C ASP A 359 -27.45 26.49 0.15
N GLY A 360 -26.21 26.57 -0.33
CA GLY A 360 -25.11 27.30 0.29
C GLY A 360 -24.33 26.53 1.37
N ARG A 361 -24.70 25.28 1.71
CA ARG A 361 -23.84 24.41 2.52
C ARG A 361 -22.57 24.06 1.77
N GLU A 362 -21.50 23.85 2.51
CA GLU A 362 -20.21 23.43 1.99
C GLU A 362 -19.76 22.16 2.72
N ILE A 363 -19.19 21.21 1.99
CA ILE A 363 -18.46 20.09 2.59
C ILE A 363 -17.04 20.05 2.03
N ILE A 364 -16.13 19.44 2.78
CA ILE A 364 -14.72 19.32 2.43
C ILE A 364 -14.47 17.87 2.01
N VAL A 365 -13.98 17.66 0.81
CA VAL A 365 -13.61 16.33 0.32
C VAL A 365 -12.09 16.23 0.23
N LEU A 366 -11.57 15.13 0.76
CA LEU A 366 -10.14 14.85 0.76
C LEU A 366 -9.77 13.88 -0.36
N ALA A 367 -8.67 14.18 -1.04
CA ALA A 367 -8.08 13.38 -2.11
C ALA A 367 -9.06 12.95 -3.21
N LYS A 368 -10.12 13.74 -3.47
CA LYS A 368 -11.19 13.43 -4.44
C LYS A 368 -11.77 12.03 -4.23
N GLY A 369 -11.92 11.60 -2.98
CA GLY A 369 -12.44 10.29 -2.60
C GLY A 369 -11.43 9.13 -2.68
N ARG A 370 -10.18 9.35 -3.08
CA ARG A 370 -9.10 8.33 -3.02
C ARG A 370 -8.53 8.22 -1.59
N LEU A 371 -7.60 7.28 -1.37
CA LEU A 371 -6.96 7.02 -0.09
C LEU A 371 -6.37 8.29 0.55
N VAL A 372 -6.99 8.76 1.63
CA VAL A 372 -6.64 10.01 2.32
C VAL A 372 -5.25 9.98 2.96
N ASN A 373 -4.86 8.83 3.52
CA ASN A 373 -3.58 8.68 4.21
C ASN A 373 -2.37 8.78 3.26
N LEU A 374 -2.54 8.37 2.00
CA LEU A 374 -1.51 8.47 0.96
C LEU A 374 -1.64 9.75 0.13
N GLY A 375 -2.87 10.13 -0.21
CA GLY A 375 -3.15 11.33 -0.99
C GLY A 375 -2.78 12.61 -0.25
N CYS A 376 -3.23 12.73 1.00
CA CYS A 376 -3.05 13.93 1.83
C CYS A 376 -1.86 13.85 2.80
N ALA A 377 -1.22 12.68 2.94
CA ALA A 377 -0.03 12.50 3.77
C ALA A 377 1.00 11.59 3.09
N THR A 378 1.54 10.61 3.81
CA THR A 378 2.67 9.79 3.37
C THR A 378 2.42 8.29 3.54
N GLY A 379 1.17 7.87 3.70
CA GLY A 379 0.81 6.49 3.96
C GLY A 379 1.26 6.00 5.32
N HIS A 380 1.41 4.69 5.44
CA HIS A 380 1.81 4.07 6.70
C HIS A 380 3.29 4.27 7.02
N PRO A 381 3.68 4.33 8.32
CA PRO A 381 5.07 4.47 8.71
C PRO A 381 5.95 3.30 8.25
N SER A 382 7.26 3.56 8.09
CA SER A 382 8.22 2.56 7.60
C SER A 382 8.23 1.26 8.40
N PHE A 383 8.07 1.33 9.73
CA PHE A 383 8.09 0.13 10.58
C PHE A 383 6.94 -0.84 10.28
N VAL A 384 5.73 -0.35 10.04
CA VAL A 384 4.62 -1.25 9.72
C VAL A 384 4.76 -1.78 8.28
N MET A 385 5.15 -0.93 7.33
CA MET A 385 5.41 -1.36 5.94
C MET A 385 6.55 -2.37 5.83
N SER A 386 7.50 -2.35 6.76
CA SER A 386 8.54 -3.38 6.86
C SER A 386 7.95 -4.78 7.01
N ASN A 387 6.81 -4.94 7.70
CA ASN A 387 6.18 -6.25 7.85
C ASN A 387 5.60 -6.72 6.52
N SER A 388 4.78 -5.89 5.86
CA SER A 388 4.16 -6.19 4.57
C SER A 388 5.20 -6.46 3.50
N PHE A 389 6.24 -5.62 3.40
CA PHE A 389 7.27 -5.76 2.39
C PHE A 389 8.23 -6.93 2.67
N THR A 390 8.43 -7.30 3.93
CA THR A 390 9.14 -8.55 4.25
C THR A 390 8.35 -9.76 3.74
N ASN A 391 7.01 -9.76 3.88
CA ASN A 391 6.16 -10.80 3.28
C ASN A 391 6.25 -10.78 1.74
N GLN A 392 6.22 -9.60 1.10
CA GLN A 392 6.39 -9.49 -0.36
C GLN A 392 7.70 -10.10 -0.84
N VAL A 393 8.82 -9.76 -0.21
CA VAL A 393 10.13 -10.33 -0.57
C VAL A 393 10.14 -11.85 -0.40
N MET A 394 9.57 -12.36 0.70
CA MET A 394 9.44 -13.80 0.92
C MET A 394 8.56 -14.48 -0.14
N ALA A 395 7.45 -13.86 -0.54
CA ALA A 395 6.57 -14.36 -1.60
C ALA A 395 7.29 -14.41 -2.95
N GLN A 396 8.02 -13.35 -3.31
CA GLN A 396 8.82 -13.31 -4.53
C GLN A 396 9.91 -14.41 -4.53
N MET A 397 10.61 -14.60 -3.41
CA MET A 397 11.59 -15.67 -3.26
C MET A 397 10.96 -17.06 -3.35
N GLU A 398 9.78 -17.27 -2.77
CA GLU A 398 9.07 -18.55 -2.80
C GLU A 398 8.60 -18.89 -4.21
N LEU A 399 7.92 -17.95 -4.89
CA LEU A 399 7.49 -18.14 -6.28
C LEU A 399 8.68 -18.42 -7.20
N PHE A 400 9.78 -17.67 -7.07
CA PHE A 400 10.92 -17.81 -7.95
C PHE A 400 11.69 -19.13 -7.75
N ASN A 401 12.02 -19.45 -6.50
CA ASN A 401 12.89 -20.59 -6.17
C ASN A 401 12.14 -21.91 -6.05
N ASN A 402 10.85 -21.86 -5.71
CA ASN A 402 10.01 -23.03 -5.50
C ASN A 402 8.86 -23.14 -6.51
N ARG A 403 8.97 -22.53 -7.70
CA ARG A 403 7.96 -22.55 -8.78
C ARG A 403 7.39 -23.93 -9.11
N GLU A 404 8.16 -25.00 -8.94
CA GLU A 404 7.69 -26.37 -9.16
C GLU A 404 6.56 -26.79 -8.21
N LYS A 405 6.39 -26.13 -7.06
CA LYS A 405 5.29 -26.33 -6.11
C LYS A 405 3.98 -25.66 -6.58
N TYR A 406 4.06 -24.68 -7.47
CA TYR A 406 2.95 -23.81 -7.87
C TYR A 406 2.50 -24.08 -9.32
N LYS A 407 2.54 -25.34 -9.75
CA LYS A 407 2.13 -25.74 -11.11
C LYS A 407 0.63 -25.56 -11.36
N GLU A 408 -0.17 -25.73 -10.32
CA GLU A 408 -1.60 -25.47 -10.38
C GLU A 408 -1.85 -23.98 -10.19
N VAL A 409 -2.55 -23.38 -11.14
CA VAL A 409 -2.96 -21.98 -11.03
C VAL A 409 -4.00 -21.87 -9.92
N GLY A 410 -3.68 -21.07 -8.91
CA GLY A 410 -4.52 -20.84 -7.74
C GLY A 410 -4.01 -19.67 -6.91
N VAL A 411 -4.77 -19.33 -5.88
CA VAL A 411 -4.42 -18.31 -4.89
C VAL A 411 -3.93 -19.01 -3.62
N TYR A 412 -2.67 -18.77 -3.27
CA TYR A 412 -1.98 -19.42 -2.16
C TYR A 412 -1.66 -18.40 -1.06
N THR A 413 -1.46 -18.87 0.17
CA THR A 413 -0.96 -18.04 1.27
C THR A 413 0.48 -18.40 1.61
N LEU A 414 1.20 -17.46 2.25
CA LEU A 414 2.52 -17.78 2.80
C LEU A 414 2.40 -18.81 3.93
N PRO A 415 3.31 -19.80 4.02
CA PRO A 415 3.35 -20.73 5.13
C PRO A 415 3.44 -20.00 6.48
N LYS A 416 2.68 -20.46 7.48
CA LYS A 416 2.64 -19.84 8.82
C LYS A 416 4.00 -19.64 9.47
N LYS A 417 4.95 -20.53 9.20
CA LYS A 417 6.33 -20.41 9.70
C LYS A 417 7.07 -19.20 9.13
N LEU A 418 6.77 -18.80 7.90
CA LEU A 418 7.31 -17.57 7.32
C LEU A 418 6.67 -16.34 7.95
N ASP A 419 5.37 -16.37 8.21
CA ASP A 419 4.66 -15.30 8.92
C ASP A 419 5.22 -15.08 10.34
N GLU A 420 5.46 -16.16 11.09
CA GLU A 420 6.16 -16.09 12.38
C GLU A 420 7.60 -15.58 12.26
N LYS A 421 8.30 -15.95 11.16
CA LYS A 421 9.63 -15.40 10.87
C LYS A 421 9.56 -13.89 10.67
N VAL A 422 8.61 -13.38 9.87
CA VAL A 422 8.42 -11.93 9.68
C VAL A 422 8.25 -11.24 11.03
N ALA A 423 7.35 -11.71 11.90
CA ALA A 423 7.16 -11.13 13.22
C ALA A 423 8.47 -11.13 14.04
N SER A 424 9.19 -12.26 14.05
CA SER A 424 10.43 -12.40 14.81
C SER A 424 11.53 -11.42 14.41
N LEU A 425 11.62 -11.09 13.11
CA LEU A 425 12.62 -10.15 12.58
C LEU A 425 12.39 -8.71 13.07
N HIS A 426 11.18 -8.37 13.50
CA HIS A 426 10.82 -7.02 13.96
C HIS A 426 10.96 -6.84 15.48
N LEU A 427 10.91 -7.92 16.27
CA LEU A 427 10.88 -7.84 17.75
C LEU A 427 12.11 -7.15 18.34
N GLY A 428 13.29 -7.41 17.78
CA GLY A 428 14.55 -6.84 18.30
C GLY A 428 14.57 -5.30 18.28
N LYS A 429 13.99 -4.69 17.24
CA LYS A 429 13.95 -3.23 17.05
C LYS A 429 13.13 -2.53 18.13
N ILE A 430 12.06 -3.15 18.62
CA ILE A 430 11.16 -2.61 19.65
C ILE A 430 11.51 -3.11 21.07
N GLY A 431 12.65 -3.81 21.23
CA GLY A 431 13.10 -4.32 22.53
C GLY A 431 12.27 -5.49 23.07
N ALA A 432 11.41 -6.11 22.25
CA ALA A 432 10.62 -7.26 22.66
C ALA A 432 11.50 -8.53 22.73
N ARG A 433 11.41 -9.25 23.85
CA ARG A 433 12.19 -10.47 24.09
C ARG A 433 11.27 -11.68 24.14
N LEU A 434 11.47 -12.61 23.22
CA LEU A 434 10.63 -13.80 23.10
C LEU A 434 11.04 -14.88 24.10
N THR A 435 10.07 -15.41 24.84
CA THR A 435 10.27 -16.60 25.69
C THR A 435 10.35 -17.84 24.80
N LYS A 436 11.23 -18.79 25.15
CA LYS A 436 11.35 -20.08 24.45
C LYS A 436 10.61 -21.16 25.20
N LEU A 437 9.85 -21.99 24.48
CA LEU A 437 9.26 -23.19 25.04
C LEU A 437 10.38 -24.15 25.50
N THR A 438 10.18 -24.78 26.65
CA THR A 438 10.95 -25.99 27.01
C THR A 438 10.41 -27.18 26.21
N PRO A 439 11.20 -28.25 26.01
CA PRO A 439 10.73 -29.46 25.33
C PRO A 439 9.43 -30.03 25.95
N LYS A 440 9.33 -30.02 27.28
CA LYS A 440 8.14 -30.47 28.02
C LYS A 440 6.89 -29.63 27.71
N GLN A 441 7.03 -28.31 27.54
CA GLN A 441 5.89 -27.45 27.19
C GLN A 441 5.47 -27.64 25.72
N ALA A 442 6.44 -27.80 24.82
CA ALA A 442 6.17 -28.07 23.41
C ALA A 442 5.41 -29.40 23.22
N GLU A 443 5.84 -30.46 23.92
CA GLU A 443 5.16 -31.75 23.96
C GLU A 443 3.73 -31.64 24.51
N TYR A 444 3.54 -30.93 25.63
CA TYR A 444 2.20 -30.71 26.21
C TYR A 444 1.24 -29.99 25.26
N LEU A 445 1.74 -29.03 24.48
CA LEU A 445 0.94 -28.26 23.51
C LEU A 445 0.78 -28.97 22.16
N GLY A 446 1.55 -30.05 21.90
CA GLY A 446 1.54 -30.74 20.61
C GLY A 446 2.12 -29.90 19.46
N VAL A 447 3.13 -29.07 19.73
CA VAL A 447 3.78 -28.21 18.71
C VAL A 447 5.31 -28.38 18.72
N ASP A 448 5.99 -27.99 17.64
CA ASP A 448 7.46 -27.92 17.61
C ASP A 448 7.95 -26.76 18.51
N VAL A 449 9.12 -26.95 19.14
CA VAL A 449 9.72 -25.91 20.01
C VAL A 449 10.05 -24.61 19.25
N ASN A 450 10.19 -24.68 17.93
CA ASN A 450 10.44 -23.57 17.01
C ASN A 450 9.24 -23.26 16.11
N GLY A 451 8.06 -23.76 16.46
CA GLY A 451 6.81 -23.49 15.73
C GLY A 451 6.64 -24.26 14.41
N PRO A 452 5.49 -24.08 13.74
CA PRO A 452 4.48 -23.07 14.02
C PRO A 452 3.73 -23.26 15.36
N PHE A 453 3.41 -22.15 16.03
CA PHE A 453 2.86 -22.14 17.40
C PHE A 453 1.33 -22.09 17.46
N LYS A 454 0.67 -21.94 16.31
CA LYS A 454 -0.79 -21.88 16.20
C LYS A 454 -1.26 -22.73 15.00
N PRO A 455 -2.45 -23.33 15.07
CA PRO A 455 -3.04 -24.00 13.92
C PRO A 455 -3.39 -23.00 12.81
N ASP A 456 -3.61 -23.49 11.59
CA ASP A 456 -3.87 -22.64 10.42
C ASP A 456 -5.09 -21.74 10.58
N TYR A 457 -6.15 -22.23 11.23
CA TYR A 457 -7.40 -21.51 11.46
C TYR A 457 -7.39 -20.49 12.61
N TYR A 458 -6.24 -20.27 13.28
CA TYR A 458 -6.16 -19.31 14.39
C TYR A 458 -6.25 -17.86 13.88
N ARG A 459 -7.08 -17.04 14.52
CA ARG A 459 -7.48 -15.71 13.99
C ARG A 459 -6.63 -14.53 14.48
N TYR A 460 -5.82 -14.76 15.52
CA TYR A 460 -5.13 -13.71 16.29
C TYR A 460 -6.11 -12.61 16.74
#